data_AF-A0A962LVV2-F1
#
_entry.id   AF-A0A962LVV2-F1
#
_cell.length_a   1.000
_cell.length_b   1.000
_cell.length_c   1.000
_cell.angle_alpha   90.00
_cell.angle_beta   90.00
_cell.angle_gamma   90.00
#
_symmetry.space_group_name_H-M   'P 1'
#
loop_
_entity.id
_entity.type
_entity.pdbx_description
1 polymer ?
#
loop_
_entity_poly.entity_id
_entity_poly.type
_entity_poly.pdbx_seq_one_letter_code
_entity_poly.pdbx_strand_id
1 'polypeptide(L)'
;MSVAGVYFALALVSVISVITAIVQARRLYWMVPVYFLLAWLCGELALIHLLWQVALTALLGFFGALSDPLAQCGLGLFALSWLGLIYLHVQSMDAPFHLRPALQRALGDDYRSDIPAERRHLLCDDIRTRDWLRPFHFKRDGVQHHRNIAYSDAGVRNLLDIYLPDEPREGGCPVLLQVHGGAWLIGEKEQQAKPLMYHMAQRGWLCVAINYRLSPMVAFPEHIIDVKKAIAWIRGHIRDYGGNPDFIAITGGSAGGHLSSLAALTPNRAEWQPGFEEVDTAVQAAVPIYGVYDFRDRHRIRGEMSMSDMIADKVLQCKPDDNPDLWDTGSPLSHVRADAPPTFVIQGTHDSLVWVEEARVFVDALQSISTSPVAYAELPGAQHAFEVFHSVRTDHTVNAIGHFLEWTHARWLRR
;
A
#
# COMPACT_ATOMS: atom_id res chain seq x y z
N MET A 1 -6.72 6.56 -39.92
CA MET A 1 -6.98 5.22 -39.38
C MET A 1 -8.48 4.97 -39.47
N SER A 2 -8.94 3.84 -40.03
CA SER A 2 -10.38 3.56 -40.12
C SER A 2 -10.98 3.25 -38.74
N VAL A 3 -12.30 3.38 -38.58
CA VAL A 3 -12.99 3.01 -37.33
C VAL A 3 -12.72 1.54 -36.96
N ALA A 4 -12.77 0.63 -37.95
CA ALA A 4 -12.43 -0.77 -37.76
C ALA A 4 -10.97 -0.98 -37.31
N GLY A 5 -10.02 -0.20 -37.87
CA GLY A 5 -8.62 -0.25 -37.47
C GLY A 5 -8.38 0.24 -36.03
N VAL A 6 -9.05 1.31 -35.61
CA VAL A 6 -8.98 1.80 -34.22
C VAL A 6 -9.56 0.76 -33.26
N TYR A 7 -10.72 0.18 -33.59
CA TYR A 7 -11.35 -0.86 -32.77
C TYR A 7 -10.47 -2.11 -32.62
N PHE A 8 -9.89 -2.59 -33.71
CA PHE A 8 -8.94 -3.71 -33.68
C PHE A 8 -7.71 -3.40 -32.82
N ALA A 9 -7.11 -2.21 -32.97
CA ALA A 9 -5.96 -1.80 -32.17
C ALA A 9 -6.27 -1.74 -30.67
N LEU A 10 -7.43 -1.19 -30.30
CA LEU A 10 -7.91 -1.19 -28.91
C LEU A 10 -8.11 -2.60 -28.37
N ALA A 11 -8.68 -3.51 -29.17
CA ALA A 11 -8.87 -4.90 -28.79
C ALA A 11 -7.54 -5.63 -28.57
N LEU A 12 -6.54 -5.38 -29.44
CA LEU A 12 -5.20 -5.93 -29.28
C LEU A 12 -4.52 -5.45 -27.99
N VAL A 13 -4.54 -4.13 -27.73
CA VAL A 13 -3.99 -3.56 -26.48
C VAL A 13 -4.69 -4.15 -25.26
N SER A 14 -6.01 -4.35 -25.33
CA SER A 14 -6.78 -4.93 -24.24
C SER A 14 -6.37 -6.37 -23.93
N VAL A 15 -6.25 -7.23 -24.95
CA VAL A 15 -5.81 -8.62 -24.77
C VAL A 15 -4.39 -8.65 -24.18
N ILE A 16 -3.48 -7.81 -24.67
CA ILE A 16 -2.13 -7.69 -24.12
C ILE A 16 -2.18 -7.30 -22.63
N SER A 17 -3.00 -6.31 -22.28
CA SER A 17 -3.14 -5.84 -20.90
C SER A 17 -3.68 -6.94 -19.97
N VAL A 18 -4.69 -7.68 -20.42
CA VAL A 18 -5.24 -8.84 -19.71
C VAL A 18 -4.17 -9.92 -19.51
N ILE A 19 -3.39 -10.25 -20.55
CA ILE A 19 -2.30 -11.22 -20.44
C ILE A 19 -1.27 -10.76 -19.41
N THR A 20 -0.88 -9.48 -19.41
CA THR A 20 0.09 -8.96 -18.43
C THR A 20 -0.45 -8.97 -16.99
N ALA A 21 -1.77 -8.87 -16.80
CA ALA A 21 -2.40 -8.96 -15.49
C ALA A 21 -2.53 -10.41 -14.98
N ILE A 22 -2.73 -11.39 -15.89
CA ILE A 22 -2.92 -12.80 -15.53
C ILE A 22 -1.60 -13.56 -15.39
N VAL A 23 -0.63 -13.26 -16.26
CA VAL A 23 0.66 -13.94 -16.27
C VAL A 23 1.60 -13.23 -15.31
N GLN A 24 2.42 -13.96 -14.56
CA GLN A 24 3.51 -13.38 -13.78
C GLN A 24 4.81 -13.42 -14.60
N ALA A 25 5.30 -12.27 -15.04
CA ALA A 25 6.60 -12.15 -15.71
C ALA A 25 7.67 -11.63 -14.75
N ARG A 26 8.86 -12.26 -14.76
CA ARG A 26 9.99 -11.89 -13.88
C ARG A 26 11.17 -11.23 -14.59
N ARG A 27 11.43 -11.57 -15.87
CA ARG A 27 12.57 -11.07 -16.64
C ARG A 27 12.15 -9.97 -17.62
N LEU A 28 11.73 -8.84 -17.05
CA LEU A 28 11.15 -7.72 -17.80
C LEU A 28 12.18 -6.64 -18.15
N TYR A 29 13.29 -6.53 -17.41
CA TYR A 29 14.34 -5.53 -17.61
C TYR A 29 13.75 -4.11 -17.81
N TRP A 30 14.03 -3.46 -18.94
CA TRP A 30 13.54 -2.12 -19.26
C TRP A 30 12.01 -2.05 -19.48
N MET A 31 11.33 -3.18 -19.69
CA MET A 31 9.87 -3.24 -19.88
C MET A 31 9.08 -3.20 -18.58
N VAL A 32 9.74 -3.30 -17.42
CA VAL A 32 9.08 -3.32 -16.10
C VAL A 32 8.02 -2.21 -15.95
N PRO A 33 8.30 -0.92 -16.24
CA PRO A 33 7.30 0.13 -16.04
C PRO A 33 6.04 -0.04 -16.91
N VAL A 34 6.22 -0.44 -18.16
CA VAL A 34 5.10 -0.64 -19.10
C VAL A 34 4.27 -1.86 -18.69
N TYR A 35 4.95 -2.96 -18.36
CA TYR A 35 4.30 -4.18 -17.88
C TYR A 35 3.50 -3.91 -16.61
N PHE A 36 4.11 -3.26 -15.63
CA PHE A 36 3.49 -2.87 -14.37
C PHE A 36 2.23 -2.05 -14.61
N LEU A 37 2.31 -0.97 -15.39
CA LEU A 37 1.17 -0.07 -15.61
C LEU A 37 0.00 -0.78 -16.31
N LEU A 38 0.27 -1.60 -17.32
CA LEU A 38 -0.77 -2.36 -18.03
C LEU A 38 -1.42 -3.39 -17.10
N ALA A 39 -0.60 -4.19 -16.39
CA ALA A 39 -1.08 -5.23 -15.50
C ALA A 39 -1.88 -4.65 -14.32
N TRP A 40 -1.40 -3.56 -13.73
CA TRP A 40 -2.01 -2.93 -12.56
C TRP A 40 -3.38 -2.33 -12.89
N LEU A 41 -3.45 -1.46 -13.90
CA LEU A 41 -4.71 -0.83 -14.28
C LEU A 41 -5.72 -1.87 -14.80
N CYS A 42 -5.28 -2.82 -15.63
CA CYS A 42 -6.16 -3.86 -16.15
C CYS A 42 -6.70 -4.78 -15.04
N GLY A 43 -5.86 -5.16 -14.07
CA GLY A 43 -6.25 -6.02 -12.96
C GLY A 43 -7.25 -5.35 -12.03
N GLU A 44 -6.93 -4.15 -11.53
CA GLU A 44 -7.75 -3.47 -10.52
C GLU A 44 -9.03 -2.84 -11.10
N LEU A 45 -9.04 -2.51 -12.39
CA LEU A 45 -10.20 -1.90 -13.08
C LEU A 45 -10.90 -2.88 -14.03
N ALA A 46 -10.73 -4.18 -13.84
CA ALA A 46 -11.18 -5.21 -14.78
C ALA A 46 -12.65 -5.08 -15.19
N LEU A 47 -13.55 -4.84 -14.23
CA LEU A 47 -14.98 -4.67 -14.52
C LEU A 47 -15.30 -3.36 -15.27
N ILE A 48 -14.57 -2.28 -14.99
CA ILE A 48 -14.75 -1.01 -15.71
C ILE A 48 -14.30 -1.19 -17.17
N HIS A 49 -13.17 -1.85 -17.40
CA HIS A 49 -12.71 -2.19 -18.74
C HIS A 49 -13.72 -3.08 -19.47
N LEU A 50 -14.30 -4.08 -18.80
CA LEU A 50 -15.31 -4.96 -19.38
C LEU A 50 -16.55 -4.16 -19.82
N LEU A 51 -17.10 -3.32 -18.94
CA LEU A 51 -18.28 -2.50 -19.24
C LEU A 51 -18.03 -1.54 -20.39
N TRP A 52 -16.85 -0.91 -20.43
CA TRP A 52 -16.49 0.01 -21.51
C TRP A 52 -16.34 -0.72 -22.85
N GLN A 53 -15.69 -1.89 -22.88
CA GLN A 53 -15.53 -2.67 -24.11
C GLN A 53 -16.88 -3.14 -24.65
N VAL A 54 -17.75 -3.67 -23.79
CA VAL A 54 -19.10 -4.10 -24.18
C VAL A 54 -19.92 -2.92 -24.72
N ALA A 55 -19.87 -1.76 -24.06
CA ALA A 55 -20.56 -0.56 -24.53
C ALA A 55 -20.03 -0.06 -25.88
N LEU A 56 -18.70 -0.04 -26.07
CA LEU A 56 -18.07 0.34 -27.34
C LEU A 56 -18.47 -0.63 -28.47
N THR A 57 -18.43 -1.93 -28.21
CA THR A 57 -18.84 -2.96 -29.18
C THR A 57 -20.32 -2.82 -29.55
N ALA A 58 -21.20 -2.60 -28.57
CA ALA A 58 -22.63 -2.41 -28.82
C ALA A 58 -22.88 -1.14 -29.67
N LEU A 59 -22.17 -0.05 -29.39
CA LEU A 59 -22.26 1.19 -30.16
C LEU A 59 -21.84 0.98 -31.62
N LEU A 60 -20.72 0.31 -31.87
CA LEU A 60 -20.25 0.02 -33.23
C LEU A 60 -21.18 -0.97 -33.96
N GLY A 61 -21.76 -1.92 -33.23
CA GLY A 61 -22.78 -2.82 -33.76
C GLY A 61 -24.02 -2.06 -34.23
N PHE A 62 -24.50 -1.10 -33.43
CA PHE A 62 -25.66 -0.27 -33.76
C PHE A 62 -25.46 0.56 -35.04
N PHE A 63 -24.26 1.10 -35.25
CA PHE A 63 -23.92 1.85 -36.46
C PHE A 63 -23.48 0.99 -37.65
N GLY A 64 -23.57 -0.35 -37.55
CA GLY A 64 -23.20 -1.26 -38.64
C GLY A 64 -21.69 -1.34 -38.93
N ALA A 65 -20.84 -0.79 -38.06
CA ALA A 65 -19.39 -0.76 -38.27
C ALA A 65 -18.72 -2.14 -38.08
N LEU A 66 -19.42 -3.11 -37.50
CA LEU A 66 -18.94 -4.48 -37.27
C LEU A 66 -19.05 -5.41 -38.50
N SER A 67 -19.57 -4.92 -39.63
CA SER A 67 -19.56 -5.69 -40.89
C SER A 67 -18.18 -5.75 -41.55
N ASP A 68 -17.27 -4.87 -41.17
CA ASP A 68 -15.88 -4.85 -41.65
C ASP A 68 -15.11 -6.08 -41.08
N PRO A 69 -14.40 -6.86 -41.92
CA PRO A 69 -13.65 -8.04 -41.46
C PRO A 69 -12.62 -7.74 -40.37
N LEU A 70 -11.98 -6.57 -40.41
CA LEU A 70 -11.02 -6.16 -39.39
C LEU A 70 -11.72 -5.86 -38.07
N ALA A 71 -12.93 -5.29 -38.11
CA ALA A 71 -13.75 -5.08 -36.92
C ALA A 71 -14.22 -6.43 -36.32
N GLN A 72 -14.51 -7.43 -37.16
CA GLN A 72 -14.84 -8.79 -36.69
C GLN A 72 -13.65 -9.47 -36.00
N CYS A 73 -12.44 -9.31 -36.53
CA CYS A 73 -11.22 -9.75 -35.84
C CYS A 73 -11.06 -9.04 -34.48
N GLY A 74 -11.30 -7.73 -34.43
CA GLY A 74 -11.29 -6.96 -33.20
C GLY A 74 -12.33 -7.45 -32.18
N LEU A 75 -13.52 -7.85 -32.64
CA LEU A 75 -14.57 -8.42 -31.79
C LEU A 75 -14.12 -9.74 -31.17
N GLY A 76 -13.47 -10.61 -31.95
CA GLY A 76 -12.89 -11.86 -31.43
C GLY A 76 -11.85 -11.62 -30.32
N LEU A 77 -10.97 -10.62 -30.52
CA LEU A 77 -9.99 -10.21 -29.50
C LEU A 77 -10.68 -9.65 -28.24
N PHE A 78 -11.71 -8.81 -28.38
CA PHE A 78 -12.46 -8.34 -27.22
C PHE A 78 -13.21 -9.45 -26.51
N ALA A 79 -13.78 -10.43 -27.21
CA ALA A 79 -14.40 -11.58 -26.57
C ALA A 79 -13.40 -12.35 -25.69
N LEU A 80 -12.17 -12.55 -26.17
CA LEU A 80 -11.08 -13.12 -25.36
C LEU A 80 -10.72 -12.23 -24.16
N SER A 81 -10.64 -10.92 -24.40
CA SER A 81 -10.40 -9.94 -23.34
C SER A 81 -11.49 -9.98 -22.26
N TRP A 82 -12.76 -10.12 -22.64
CA TRP A 82 -13.88 -10.17 -21.71
C TRP A 82 -13.78 -11.38 -20.78
N LEU A 83 -13.43 -12.55 -21.30
CA LEU A 83 -13.20 -13.75 -20.49
C LEU A 83 -12.09 -13.51 -19.44
N GLY A 84 -10.98 -12.91 -19.85
CA GLY A 84 -9.89 -12.59 -18.94
C GLY A 84 -10.25 -11.50 -17.92
N LEU A 85 -11.02 -10.48 -18.30
CA LEU A 85 -11.49 -9.44 -17.38
C LEU A 85 -12.50 -9.99 -16.35
N ILE A 86 -13.37 -10.91 -16.76
CA ILE A 86 -14.27 -11.65 -15.85
C ILE A 86 -13.43 -12.46 -14.87
N TYR A 87 -12.43 -13.20 -15.35
CA TYR A 87 -11.51 -13.96 -14.50
C TYR A 87 -10.80 -13.06 -13.48
N LEU A 88 -10.21 -11.93 -13.90
CA LEU A 88 -9.52 -10.99 -13.02
C LEU A 88 -10.46 -10.38 -11.98
N HIS A 89 -11.71 -10.07 -12.37
CA HIS A 89 -12.72 -9.57 -11.45
C HIS A 89 -13.11 -10.61 -10.39
N VAL A 90 -13.36 -11.86 -10.80
CA VAL A 90 -13.66 -12.97 -9.88
C VAL A 90 -12.49 -13.22 -8.94
N GLN A 91 -11.25 -13.27 -9.45
CA GLN A 91 -10.06 -13.40 -8.61
C GLN A 91 -9.92 -12.25 -7.59
N SER A 92 -10.32 -11.02 -7.96
CA SER A 92 -10.30 -9.89 -7.02
C SER A 92 -11.36 -10.05 -5.92
N MET A 93 -12.51 -10.64 -6.22
CA MET A 93 -13.55 -10.97 -5.24
C MET A 93 -13.12 -12.05 -4.24
N ASP A 94 -12.09 -12.84 -4.55
CA ASP A 94 -11.54 -13.83 -3.64
C ASP A 94 -10.64 -13.25 -2.55
N ALA A 95 -10.33 -11.94 -2.59
CA ALA A 95 -9.45 -11.29 -1.60
C ALA A 95 -9.79 -11.59 -0.12
N PRO A 96 -11.08 -11.64 0.31
CA PRO A 96 -11.43 -12.03 1.69
C PRO A 96 -10.98 -13.43 2.09
N PHE A 97 -10.90 -14.39 1.14
CA PHE A 97 -10.43 -15.76 1.41
C PHE A 97 -8.94 -15.82 1.72
N HIS A 98 -8.18 -14.76 1.45
CA HIS A 98 -6.77 -14.65 1.80
C HIS A 98 -6.56 -13.76 3.03
N LEU A 99 -7.30 -12.65 3.12
CA LEU A 99 -7.18 -11.68 4.20
C LEU A 99 -7.72 -12.21 5.54
N ARG A 100 -8.90 -12.84 5.54
CA ARG A 100 -9.52 -13.32 6.77
C ARG A 100 -8.69 -14.43 7.44
N PRO A 101 -8.23 -15.48 6.74
CA PRO A 101 -7.38 -16.49 7.36
C PRO A 101 -6.01 -15.95 7.80
N ALA A 102 -5.48 -14.92 7.14
CA ALA A 102 -4.26 -14.25 7.61
C ALA A 102 -4.46 -13.59 8.98
N LEU A 103 -5.57 -12.87 9.17
CA LEU A 103 -5.91 -12.27 10.46
C LEU A 103 -6.21 -13.33 11.51
N GLN A 104 -7.00 -14.36 11.19
CA GLN A 104 -7.33 -15.43 12.15
C GLN A 104 -6.11 -16.20 12.62
N ARG A 105 -5.17 -16.54 11.73
CA ARG A 105 -3.92 -17.21 12.11
C ARG A 105 -3.07 -16.39 13.07
N ALA A 106 -3.03 -15.07 12.89
CA ALA A 106 -2.20 -14.20 13.71
C ALA A 106 -2.89 -13.74 15.02
N LEU A 107 -4.18 -13.47 14.96
CA LEU A 107 -4.93 -12.82 16.04
C LEU A 107 -5.83 -13.79 16.83
N GLY A 108 -6.04 -15.01 16.30
CA GLY A 108 -6.99 -16.00 16.81
C GLY A 108 -8.32 -16.00 16.04
N ASP A 109 -9.01 -17.15 16.02
CA ASP A 109 -10.25 -17.32 15.23
C ASP A 109 -11.38 -16.36 15.61
N ASP A 110 -11.46 -16.01 16.90
CA ASP A 110 -12.47 -15.11 17.47
C ASP A 110 -11.88 -13.74 17.86
N TYR A 111 -10.83 -13.26 17.18
CA TYR A 111 -10.20 -11.97 17.50
C TYR A 111 -11.21 -10.80 17.52
N ARG A 112 -12.34 -10.91 16.82
CA ARG A 112 -13.38 -9.88 16.81
C ARG A 112 -14.04 -9.69 18.18
N SER A 113 -14.09 -10.72 19.03
CA SER A 113 -14.65 -10.60 20.38
C SER A 113 -13.74 -9.81 21.33
N ASP A 114 -12.43 -9.74 21.01
CA ASP A 114 -11.47 -8.88 21.72
C ASP A 114 -11.68 -7.38 21.46
N ILE A 115 -12.45 -7.02 20.45
CA ILE A 115 -12.77 -5.61 20.16
C ILE A 115 -13.97 -5.19 21.02
N PRO A 116 -13.96 -3.99 21.65
CA PRO A 116 -15.07 -3.50 22.45
C PRO A 116 -16.39 -3.51 21.69
N ALA A 117 -17.49 -3.87 22.36
CA ALA A 117 -18.78 -4.11 21.73
C ALA A 117 -19.28 -2.89 20.93
N GLU A 118 -19.05 -1.70 21.46
CA GLU A 118 -19.36 -0.42 20.84
C GLU A 118 -18.55 -0.15 19.56
N ARG A 119 -17.46 -0.87 19.29
CA ARG A 119 -16.66 -0.74 18.06
C ARG A 119 -16.76 -1.92 17.11
N ARG A 120 -17.29 -3.06 17.53
CA ARG A 120 -17.47 -4.24 16.66
C ARG A 120 -18.31 -3.94 15.42
N HIS A 121 -19.26 -3.01 15.51
CA HIS A 121 -20.09 -2.60 14.37
C HIS A 121 -19.28 -1.96 13.21
N LEU A 122 -18.05 -1.51 13.47
CA LEU A 122 -17.17 -0.93 12.45
C LEU A 122 -16.43 -1.98 11.62
N LEU A 123 -16.43 -3.24 12.09
CA LEU A 123 -15.87 -4.40 11.40
C LEU A 123 -16.83 -4.81 10.27
N CYS A 124 -16.70 -4.14 9.13
CA CYS A 124 -17.43 -4.47 7.92
C CYS A 124 -16.59 -5.43 7.06
N ASP A 125 -17.18 -6.54 6.62
CA ASP A 125 -16.59 -7.39 5.58
C ASP A 125 -17.04 -6.96 4.18
N ASP A 126 -18.20 -6.32 4.09
CA ASP A 126 -18.81 -5.91 2.83
C ASP A 126 -18.10 -4.71 2.21
N ILE A 127 -18.06 -4.70 0.88
CA ILE A 127 -17.55 -3.60 0.07
C ILE A 127 -18.69 -2.96 -0.71
N ARG A 128 -18.60 -1.65 -0.99
CA ARG A 128 -19.68 -0.93 -1.66
C ARG A 128 -19.42 -0.86 -3.15
N THR A 129 -20.36 -1.38 -3.96
CA THR A 129 -20.29 -1.30 -5.43
C THR A 129 -20.07 0.11 -5.97
N ARG A 130 -20.62 1.13 -5.31
CA ARG A 130 -20.44 2.53 -5.73
C ARG A 130 -18.98 2.99 -5.68
N ASP A 131 -18.18 2.43 -4.77
CA ASP A 131 -16.81 2.88 -4.49
C ASP A 131 -15.89 2.39 -5.61
N TRP A 132 -15.91 1.08 -5.90
CA TRP A 132 -15.09 0.50 -6.96
C TRP A 132 -15.63 0.72 -8.39
N LEU A 133 -16.86 1.24 -8.56
CA LEU A 133 -17.31 1.83 -9.84
C LEU A 133 -16.87 3.29 -10.03
N ARG A 134 -16.40 3.95 -8.96
CA ARG A 134 -15.85 5.32 -8.97
C ARG A 134 -14.45 5.31 -8.34
N PRO A 135 -13.47 4.61 -8.95
CA PRO A 135 -12.20 4.24 -8.35
C PRO A 135 -11.44 5.43 -7.73
N PHE A 136 -11.57 6.62 -8.31
CA PHE A 136 -10.85 7.83 -7.91
C PHE A 136 -11.65 8.79 -7.01
N HIS A 137 -12.82 8.39 -6.54
CA HIS A 137 -13.65 9.19 -5.64
C HIS A 137 -13.46 8.75 -4.19
N PHE A 138 -12.57 9.45 -3.47
CA PHE A 138 -12.13 9.04 -2.14
C PHE A 138 -12.85 9.71 -0.97
N LYS A 139 -13.35 10.94 -1.17
CA LYS A 139 -13.94 11.75 -0.09
C LYS A 139 -15.12 11.03 0.55
N ARG A 140 -15.22 11.14 1.87
CA ARG A 140 -16.32 10.58 2.67
C ARG A 140 -16.95 11.66 3.51
N ASP A 141 -18.26 11.57 3.68
CA ASP A 141 -18.99 12.36 4.65
C ASP A 141 -18.49 12.01 6.05
N GLY A 142 -18.45 12.99 6.97
CA GLY A 142 -17.93 12.77 8.31
C GLY A 142 -16.42 12.94 8.44
N VAL A 143 -15.69 13.38 7.41
CA VAL A 143 -14.22 13.48 7.41
C VAL A 143 -13.76 14.89 7.01
N GLN A 144 -13.06 15.55 7.93
CA GLN A 144 -12.38 16.82 7.67
C GLN A 144 -10.94 16.57 7.21
N HIS A 145 -10.40 17.49 6.40
CA HIS A 145 -9.07 17.38 5.82
C HIS A 145 -8.29 18.69 6.02
N HIS A 146 -7.36 18.69 6.98
CA HIS A 146 -6.43 19.79 7.21
C HIS A 146 -5.16 19.55 6.40
N ARG A 147 -4.71 20.59 5.67
CA ARG A 147 -3.65 20.44 4.68
C ARG A 147 -2.40 21.22 5.01
N ASN A 148 -1.26 20.70 4.57
CA ASN A 148 0.01 21.43 4.50
C ASN A 148 0.48 21.98 5.86
N ILE A 149 0.32 21.19 6.91
CA ILE A 149 0.84 21.51 8.23
C ILE A 149 2.34 21.17 8.24
N ALA A 150 3.19 22.12 8.63
CA ALA A 150 4.62 21.85 8.73
C ALA A 150 4.92 21.04 9.99
N TYR A 151 5.67 19.93 9.83
CA TYR A 151 6.15 19.13 10.95
C TYR A 151 7.65 19.28 11.21
N SER A 152 8.39 19.85 10.25
CA SER A 152 9.82 20.18 10.37
C SER A 152 10.24 21.21 9.30
N ASP A 153 11.54 21.39 9.09
CA ASP A 153 12.15 22.54 8.44
C ASP A 153 12.51 22.38 6.95
N ALA A 154 12.27 21.22 6.33
CA ALA A 154 12.56 21.00 4.89
C ALA A 154 11.45 21.49 3.93
N GLY A 155 10.75 22.58 4.29
CA GLY A 155 9.73 23.20 3.45
C GLY A 155 8.63 22.21 3.03
N VAL A 156 8.30 22.18 1.73
CA VAL A 156 7.22 21.33 1.18
C VAL A 156 7.40 19.83 1.44
N ARG A 157 8.64 19.38 1.71
CA ARG A 157 8.96 17.99 2.00
C ARG A 157 8.77 17.60 3.45
N ASN A 158 8.62 18.57 4.37
CA ASN A 158 8.19 18.31 5.75
C ASN A 158 6.80 18.89 6.03
N LEU A 159 5.88 18.69 5.08
CA LEU A 159 4.46 18.96 5.26
C LEU A 159 3.68 17.66 5.48
N LEU A 160 2.63 17.74 6.29
CA LEU A 160 1.66 16.68 6.50
C LEU A 160 0.23 17.18 6.31
N ASP A 161 -0.66 16.21 6.09
CA ASP A 161 -2.10 16.38 6.04
C ASP A 161 -2.75 15.54 7.14
N ILE A 162 -3.83 16.04 7.72
CA ILE A 162 -4.61 15.35 8.75
C ILE A 162 -6.02 15.10 8.23
N TYR A 163 -6.46 13.85 8.30
CA TYR A 163 -7.82 13.39 8.05
C TYR A 163 -8.42 13.01 9.40
N LEU A 164 -9.47 13.71 9.82
CA LEU A 164 -10.08 13.51 11.14
C LEU A 164 -11.60 13.33 11.03
N PRO A 165 -12.22 12.52 11.92
CA PRO A 165 -13.67 12.42 12.01
C PRO A 165 -14.30 13.76 12.42
N ASP A 166 -15.53 14.00 11.98
CA ASP A 166 -16.33 15.17 12.42
C ASP A 166 -16.67 15.10 13.92
N GLU A 167 -16.78 13.91 14.48
CA GLU A 167 -17.14 13.70 15.89
C GLU A 167 -15.89 13.45 16.74
N PRO A 168 -15.69 14.23 17.82
CA PRO A 168 -14.58 14.01 18.74
C PRO A 168 -14.76 12.70 19.50
N ARG A 169 -13.64 12.04 19.81
CA ARG A 169 -13.61 10.80 20.59
C ARG A 169 -13.06 11.06 21.99
N GLU A 170 -13.74 10.52 23.01
CA GLU A 170 -13.23 10.53 24.38
C GLU A 170 -11.88 9.81 24.46
N GLY A 171 -10.90 10.44 25.10
CA GLY A 171 -9.51 9.95 25.15
C GLY A 171 -8.69 10.18 23.88
N GLY A 172 -9.26 10.82 22.85
CA GLY A 172 -8.60 11.11 21.58
C GLY A 172 -8.64 9.94 20.59
N CYS A 173 -8.60 10.25 19.30
CA CYS A 173 -8.61 9.26 18.23
C CYS A 173 -7.24 8.56 18.13
N PRO A 174 -7.16 7.22 18.03
CA PRO A 174 -5.91 6.55 17.70
C PRO A 174 -5.39 7.05 16.35
N VAL A 175 -4.07 7.19 16.24
CA VAL A 175 -3.44 7.84 15.08
C VAL A 175 -2.94 6.79 14.08
N LEU A 176 -3.25 6.98 12.80
CA LEU A 176 -2.66 6.23 11.69
C LEU A 176 -1.75 7.13 10.86
N LEU A 177 -0.43 6.94 10.97
CA LEU A 177 0.57 7.61 10.16
C LEU A 177 0.79 6.86 8.84
N GLN A 178 0.60 7.56 7.72
CA GLN A 178 0.85 7.08 6.37
C GLN A 178 2.11 7.72 5.77
N VAL A 179 3.03 6.87 5.32
CA VAL A 179 4.22 7.19 4.53
C VAL A 179 4.04 6.74 3.08
N HIS A 180 4.08 7.68 2.13
CA HIS A 180 3.90 7.36 0.72
C HIS A 180 5.09 6.57 0.13
N GLY A 181 4.83 5.79 -0.91
CA GLY A 181 5.84 5.14 -1.74
C GLY A 181 6.41 6.05 -2.83
N GLY A 182 7.06 5.44 -3.84
CA GLY A 182 7.68 6.17 -4.95
C GLY A 182 9.19 5.98 -5.05
N ALA A 183 9.68 4.79 -4.68
CA ALA A 183 11.08 4.39 -4.74
C ALA A 183 12.04 5.41 -4.08
N TRP A 184 11.59 6.14 -3.03
CA TRP A 184 12.33 7.22 -2.38
C TRP A 184 12.69 8.43 -3.28
N LEU A 185 12.32 8.41 -4.56
CA LEU A 185 12.68 9.40 -5.58
C LEU A 185 11.53 10.34 -5.92
N ILE A 186 10.30 9.86 -5.82
CA ILE A 186 9.08 10.57 -6.17
C ILE A 186 8.01 10.31 -5.12
N GLY A 187 6.88 11.02 -5.23
CA GLY A 187 5.72 10.83 -4.38
C GLY A 187 5.35 12.07 -3.57
N GLU A 188 4.09 12.11 -3.16
CA GLU A 188 3.51 13.13 -2.31
C GLU A 188 2.41 12.52 -1.42
N LYS A 189 2.16 13.15 -0.27
CA LYS A 189 1.17 12.76 0.75
C LYS A 189 -0.27 12.62 0.22
N GLU A 190 -0.57 13.21 -0.94
CA GLU A 190 -1.88 13.15 -1.59
C GLU A 190 -2.03 12.01 -2.61
N GLN A 191 -1.01 11.16 -2.82
CA GLN A 191 -1.02 10.23 -3.97
C GLN A 191 -1.44 8.80 -3.64
N GLN A 192 -1.21 8.31 -2.42
CA GLN A 192 -1.42 6.91 -2.04
C GLN A 192 -2.27 6.76 -0.78
N ALA A 193 -2.76 5.55 -0.51
CA ALA A 193 -3.57 5.19 0.66
C ALA A 193 -4.87 5.98 0.85
N LYS A 194 -5.33 6.77 -0.13
CA LYS A 194 -6.57 7.56 0.03
C LYS A 194 -7.79 6.72 0.42
N PRO A 195 -8.04 5.53 -0.19
CA PRO A 195 -9.10 4.64 0.28
C PRO A 195 -8.98 4.31 1.76
N LEU A 196 -7.78 3.96 2.24
CA LEU A 196 -7.51 3.63 3.65
C LEU A 196 -7.69 4.85 4.56
N MET A 197 -7.10 6.00 4.22
CA MET A 197 -7.12 7.20 5.06
C MET A 197 -8.55 7.69 5.32
N TYR A 198 -9.38 7.79 4.28
CA TYR A 198 -10.77 8.18 4.46
C TYR A 198 -11.60 7.10 5.16
N HIS A 199 -11.31 5.81 4.91
CA HIS A 199 -12.03 4.71 5.55
C HIS A 199 -11.80 4.66 7.06
N MET A 200 -10.55 4.86 7.49
CA MET A 200 -10.16 4.87 8.90
C MET A 200 -10.63 6.16 9.59
N ALA A 201 -10.48 7.32 8.94
CA ALA A 201 -10.96 8.59 9.47
C ALA A 201 -12.48 8.55 9.74
N GLN A 202 -13.27 8.02 8.80
CA GLN A 202 -14.71 7.82 8.96
C GLN A 202 -15.07 6.90 10.14
N ARG A 203 -14.12 6.10 10.65
CA ARG A 203 -14.31 5.15 11.75
C ARG A 203 -13.72 5.64 13.08
N GLY A 204 -13.37 6.92 13.19
CA GLY A 204 -12.88 7.50 14.43
C GLY A 204 -11.40 7.27 14.70
N TRP A 205 -10.60 7.15 13.62
CA TRP A 205 -9.15 7.29 13.67
C TRP A 205 -8.75 8.67 13.19
N LEU A 206 -7.63 9.18 13.67
CA LEU A 206 -7.02 10.38 13.10
C LEU A 206 -5.87 9.93 12.19
N CYS A 207 -5.99 10.18 10.89
CA CYS A 207 -5.02 9.71 9.92
C CYS A 207 -4.11 10.86 9.47
N VAL A 208 -2.80 10.64 9.48
CA VAL A 208 -1.77 11.63 9.14
C VAL A 208 -1.02 11.17 7.91
N ALA A 209 -1.04 11.90 6.80
CA ALA A 209 -0.22 11.60 5.62
C ALA A 209 0.96 12.59 5.55
N ILE A 210 2.18 12.08 5.42
CA ILE A 210 3.39 12.93 5.43
C ILE A 210 4.06 12.95 4.06
N ASN A 211 4.64 14.10 3.71
CA ASN A 211 5.77 14.13 2.78
C ASN A 211 7.06 13.80 3.55
N TYR A 212 8.10 13.39 2.84
CA TYR A 212 9.48 13.32 3.34
C TYR A 212 10.44 13.77 2.22
N ARG A 213 11.69 14.12 2.57
CA ARG A 213 12.71 14.51 1.58
C ARG A 213 13.03 13.34 0.66
N LEU A 214 13.26 13.62 -0.62
CA LEU A 214 13.42 12.61 -1.66
C LEU A 214 14.85 12.58 -2.21
N SER A 215 15.27 11.40 -2.60
CA SER A 215 16.50 11.19 -3.36
C SER A 215 16.34 11.65 -4.82
N PRO A 216 17.43 11.98 -5.53
CA PRO A 216 18.82 12.02 -5.07
C PRO A 216 19.20 13.34 -4.36
N MET A 217 18.24 14.22 -4.07
CA MET A 217 18.53 15.49 -3.38
C MET A 217 19.01 15.27 -1.94
N VAL A 218 18.57 14.17 -1.32
CA VAL A 218 19.13 13.65 -0.08
C VAL A 218 19.50 12.17 -0.23
N ALA A 219 20.46 11.71 0.58
CA ALA A 219 20.77 10.30 0.74
C ALA A 219 20.07 9.74 1.99
N PHE A 220 19.85 8.43 2.02
CA PHE A 220 19.51 7.73 3.26
C PHE A 220 20.62 7.99 4.30
N PRO A 221 20.31 8.31 5.57
CA PRO A 221 19.05 8.09 6.29
C PRO A 221 18.08 9.29 6.37
N GLU A 222 18.24 10.34 5.57
CA GLU A 222 17.38 11.55 5.69
C GLU A 222 15.87 11.24 5.56
N HIS A 223 15.50 10.24 4.76
CA HIS A 223 14.10 9.80 4.61
C HIS A 223 13.51 9.24 5.92
N ILE A 224 14.25 8.38 6.63
CA ILE A 224 13.79 7.79 7.89
C ILE A 224 13.83 8.79 9.04
N ILE A 225 14.79 9.73 9.01
CA ILE A 225 14.83 10.87 9.94
C ILE A 225 13.54 11.70 9.79
N ASP A 226 13.09 11.98 8.57
CA ASP A 226 11.85 12.74 8.33
C ASP A 226 10.60 12.01 8.85
N VAL A 227 10.52 10.69 8.66
CA VAL A 227 9.43 9.87 9.22
C VAL A 227 9.44 9.93 10.75
N LYS A 228 10.62 9.85 11.37
CA LYS A 228 10.76 9.96 12.84
C LYS A 228 10.45 11.36 13.37
N LYS A 229 10.82 12.41 12.63
CA LYS A 229 10.40 13.80 12.91
C LYS A 229 8.88 13.94 12.87
N ALA A 230 8.20 13.28 11.92
CA ALA A 230 6.74 13.28 11.88
C ALA A 230 6.12 12.54 13.07
N ILE A 231 6.68 11.41 13.50
CA ILE A 231 6.26 10.72 14.74
C ILE A 231 6.45 11.65 15.95
N ALA A 232 7.59 12.31 16.06
CA ALA A 232 7.86 13.27 17.13
C ALA A 232 6.87 14.44 17.12
N TRP A 233 6.52 14.95 15.93
CA TRP A 233 5.50 15.98 15.78
C TRP A 233 4.12 15.49 16.24
N ILE A 234 3.72 14.27 15.86
CA ILE A 234 2.47 13.64 16.31
C ILE A 234 2.45 13.55 17.84
N ARG A 235 3.53 13.06 18.46
CA ARG A 235 3.64 12.96 19.93
C ARG A 235 3.43 14.33 20.62
N GLY A 236 3.95 15.40 20.03
CA GLY A 236 3.89 16.75 20.60
C GLY A 236 2.60 17.52 20.31
N HIS A 237 1.95 17.32 19.16
CA HIS A 237 0.94 18.26 18.64
C HIS A 237 -0.40 17.61 18.25
N ILE A 238 -0.48 16.28 18.12
CA ILE A 238 -1.70 15.67 17.55
C ILE A 238 -2.93 15.81 18.46
N ARG A 239 -2.72 16.04 19.76
CA ARG A 239 -3.78 16.34 20.73
C ARG A 239 -4.59 17.57 20.32
N ASP A 240 -3.97 18.57 19.71
CA ASP A 240 -4.62 19.80 19.25
C ASP A 240 -5.63 19.55 18.12
N TYR A 241 -5.50 18.40 17.44
CA TYR A 241 -6.39 17.94 16.39
C TYR A 241 -7.32 16.80 16.86
N GLY A 242 -7.36 16.51 18.17
CA GLY A 242 -8.19 15.45 18.75
C GLY A 242 -7.61 14.03 18.63
N GLY A 243 -6.33 13.90 18.31
CA GLY A 243 -5.63 12.61 18.29
C GLY A 243 -5.07 12.21 19.65
N ASN A 244 -4.98 10.90 19.89
CA ASN A 244 -4.27 10.32 21.01
C ASN A 244 -2.80 10.10 20.60
N PRO A 245 -1.85 10.91 21.11
CA PRO A 245 -0.44 10.75 20.76
C PRO A 245 0.14 9.46 21.27
N ASP A 246 -0.48 8.78 22.24
CA ASP A 246 0.06 7.60 22.91
C ASP A 246 -0.14 6.31 22.10
N PHE A 247 -1.08 6.32 21.13
CA PHE A 247 -1.29 5.22 20.19
C PHE A 247 -1.10 5.69 18.74
N ILE A 248 0.04 5.31 18.15
CA ILE A 248 0.38 5.58 16.76
C ILE A 248 0.56 4.24 16.04
N ALA A 249 -0.26 3.97 15.02
CA ALA A 249 -0.01 2.95 14.02
C ALA A 249 0.66 3.58 12.80
N ILE A 250 1.53 2.83 12.12
CA ILE A 250 2.20 3.30 10.91
C ILE A 250 1.91 2.38 9.71
N THR A 251 1.71 2.95 8.54
CA THR A 251 1.49 2.22 7.28
C THR A 251 2.20 2.92 6.13
N GLY A 252 2.44 2.18 5.05
CA GLY A 252 3.03 2.70 3.85
C GLY A 252 3.16 1.65 2.77
N GLY A 253 3.12 2.10 1.52
CA GLY A 253 3.30 1.27 0.34
C GLY A 253 4.72 1.36 -0.20
N SER A 254 5.33 0.26 -0.67
CA SER A 254 6.59 0.28 -1.43
C SER A 254 7.75 0.89 -0.61
N ALA A 255 8.42 1.94 -1.09
CA ALA A 255 9.37 2.73 -0.31
C ALA A 255 8.79 3.24 1.03
N GLY A 256 7.50 3.57 1.09
CA GLY A 256 6.81 3.91 2.33
C GLY A 256 6.61 2.70 3.24
N GLY A 257 6.42 1.50 2.67
CA GLY A 257 6.37 0.24 3.41
C GLY A 257 7.72 -0.15 3.99
N HIS A 258 8.81 0.12 3.25
CA HIS A 258 10.18 0.06 3.75
C HIS A 258 10.36 0.98 4.96
N LEU A 259 10.07 2.27 4.81
CA LEU A 259 10.23 3.27 5.88
C LEU A 259 9.34 3.00 7.08
N SER A 260 8.11 2.52 6.87
CA SER A 260 7.18 2.15 7.94
C SER A 260 7.69 0.96 8.75
N SER A 261 8.18 -0.07 8.06
CA SER A 261 8.80 -1.24 8.71
C SER A 261 10.04 -0.84 9.48
N LEU A 262 10.89 0.01 8.87
CA LEU A 262 12.11 0.48 9.48
C LEU A 262 11.84 1.30 10.74
N ALA A 263 10.89 2.24 10.69
CA ALA A 263 10.50 3.05 11.84
C ALA A 263 9.95 2.17 12.98
N ALA A 264 9.12 1.18 12.66
CA ALA A 264 8.54 0.27 13.64
C ALA A 264 9.56 -0.64 14.33
N LEU A 265 10.62 -1.02 13.62
CA LEU A 265 11.66 -1.92 14.14
C LEU A 265 12.83 -1.20 14.82
N THR A 266 12.95 0.12 14.64
CA THR A 266 14.05 0.93 15.19
C THR A 266 13.57 2.07 16.09
N PRO A 267 12.67 1.83 17.07
CA PRO A 267 12.23 2.87 17.99
C PRO A 267 13.45 3.49 18.69
N ASN A 268 13.47 4.82 18.83
CA ASN A 268 14.46 5.54 19.64
C ASN A 268 15.92 5.37 19.20
N ARG A 269 16.17 5.03 17.93
CA ARG A 269 17.51 4.99 17.37
C ARG A 269 18.08 6.41 17.24
N ALA A 270 18.99 6.76 18.14
CA ALA A 270 19.57 8.10 18.27
C ALA A 270 20.18 8.65 16.97
N GLU A 271 20.88 7.80 16.20
CA GLU A 271 21.48 8.18 14.91
C GLU A 271 20.47 8.73 13.88
N TRP A 272 19.19 8.37 14.02
CA TRP A 272 18.10 8.82 13.15
C TRP A 272 17.15 9.80 13.84
N GLN A 273 17.57 10.38 14.97
CA GLN A 273 16.82 11.39 15.72
C GLN A 273 17.65 12.65 16.06
N PRO A 274 18.45 13.19 15.13
CA PRO A 274 19.32 14.32 15.44
C PRO A 274 18.48 15.54 15.89
N GLY A 275 18.71 16.00 17.12
CA GLY A 275 18.02 17.14 17.74
C GLY A 275 16.65 16.85 18.34
N PHE A 276 16.22 15.58 18.39
CA PHE A 276 14.99 15.13 19.05
C PHE A 276 15.16 13.72 19.65
N GLU A 277 16.37 13.41 20.12
CA GLU A 277 16.79 12.11 20.65
C GLU A 277 15.93 11.65 21.83
N GLU A 278 15.44 12.61 22.64
CA GLU A 278 14.63 12.35 23.84
C GLU A 278 13.16 12.00 23.54
N VAL A 279 12.69 12.20 22.29
CA VAL A 279 11.30 11.93 21.93
C VAL A 279 11.11 10.44 21.62
N ASP A 280 10.11 9.83 22.26
CA ASP A 280 9.74 8.45 21.97
C ASP A 280 9.12 8.30 20.57
N THR A 281 9.85 7.63 19.68
CA THR A 281 9.42 7.31 18.31
C THR A 281 8.92 5.88 18.15
N ALA A 282 8.66 5.16 19.25
CA ALA A 282 7.97 3.87 19.17
C ALA A 282 6.57 4.03 18.54
N VAL A 283 6.11 2.98 17.86
CA VAL A 283 4.75 2.88 17.31
C VAL A 283 4.10 1.61 17.83
N GLN A 284 2.78 1.65 17.97
CA GLN A 284 1.99 0.61 18.62
C GLN A 284 1.52 -0.48 17.64
N ALA A 285 1.55 -0.21 16.33
CA ALA A 285 1.27 -1.19 15.27
C ALA A 285 1.90 -0.77 13.94
N ALA A 286 2.18 -1.74 13.06
CA ALA A 286 2.71 -1.47 11.72
C ALA A 286 1.93 -2.24 10.63
N VAL A 287 1.67 -1.60 9.49
CA VAL A 287 0.99 -2.21 8.34
C VAL A 287 1.77 -1.87 7.06
N PRO A 288 2.95 -2.46 6.83
CA PRO A 288 3.67 -2.27 5.58
C PRO A 288 3.01 -3.05 4.43
N ILE A 289 2.84 -2.37 3.29
CA ILE A 289 2.19 -2.92 2.10
C ILE A 289 3.23 -2.95 0.98
N TYR A 290 3.50 -4.12 0.43
CA TYR A 290 4.49 -4.33 -0.64
C TYR A 290 5.84 -3.61 -0.48
N GLY A 291 6.35 -3.56 0.76
CA GLY A 291 7.58 -2.86 1.11
C GLY A 291 8.84 -3.55 0.61
N VAL A 292 9.91 -2.77 0.46
CA VAL A 292 11.27 -3.32 0.31
C VAL A 292 11.81 -3.62 1.72
N TYR A 293 12.25 -4.85 1.96
CA TYR A 293 12.64 -5.28 3.32
C TYR A 293 14.14 -5.56 3.43
N ASP A 294 14.83 -5.71 2.29
CA ASP A 294 16.28 -5.91 2.26
C ASP A 294 16.94 -5.19 1.08
N PHE A 295 17.68 -4.10 1.36
CA PHE A 295 18.47 -3.40 0.33
C PHE A 295 19.61 -4.24 -0.22
N ARG A 296 20.18 -5.14 0.59
CA ARG A 296 21.31 -5.99 0.18
C ARG A 296 20.91 -7.15 -0.70
N ASP A 297 19.61 -7.43 -0.84
CA ASP A 297 19.07 -8.64 -1.48
C ASP A 297 19.88 -9.89 -1.05
N ARG A 298 20.06 -10.10 0.26
CA ARG A 298 20.98 -11.13 0.80
C ARG A 298 20.59 -12.54 0.37
N HIS A 299 19.30 -12.73 0.09
CA HIS A 299 18.72 -13.98 -0.39
C HIS A 299 18.75 -14.11 -1.93
N ARG A 300 19.27 -13.10 -2.64
CA ARG A 300 19.37 -13.04 -4.11
C ARG A 300 18.02 -13.32 -4.79
N ILE A 301 16.95 -12.77 -4.21
CA ILE A 301 15.58 -13.00 -4.65
C ILE A 301 15.41 -12.49 -6.07
N ARG A 302 15.98 -11.32 -6.38
CA ARG A 302 15.77 -10.64 -7.66
C ARG A 302 16.83 -11.00 -8.70
N GLY A 303 17.99 -11.50 -8.28
CA GLY A 303 19.09 -11.88 -9.18
C GLY A 303 19.48 -10.73 -10.11
N GLU A 304 19.38 -10.95 -11.42
CA GLU A 304 19.68 -9.94 -12.46
C GLU A 304 18.74 -8.71 -12.43
N MET A 305 17.58 -8.83 -11.78
CA MET A 305 16.59 -7.74 -11.63
C MET A 305 16.78 -6.98 -10.31
N SER A 306 17.96 -7.07 -9.68
CA SER A 306 18.24 -6.38 -8.42
C SER A 306 18.06 -4.86 -8.55
N MET A 307 17.59 -4.23 -7.48
CA MET A 307 17.50 -2.78 -7.36
C MET A 307 18.80 -2.15 -6.85
N SER A 308 19.84 -2.95 -6.57
CA SER A 308 21.08 -2.49 -5.94
C SER A 308 21.71 -1.31 -6.66
N ASP A 309 21.80 -1.30 -8.00
CA ASP A 309 22.41 -0.18 -8.71
C ASP A 309 21.62 1.13 -8.52
N MET A 310 20.28 1.07 -8.61
CA MET A 310 19.44 2.24 -8.37
C MET A 310 19.54 2.73 -6.93
N ILE A 311 19.52 1.81 -5.97
CA ILE A 311 19.65 2.10 -4.55
C ILE A 311 21.03 2.71 -4.27
N ALA A 312 22.11 2.17 -4.83
CA ALA A 312 23.46 2.67 -4.70
C ALA A 312 23.61 4.08 -5.28
N ASP A 313 23.14 4.29 -6.52
CA ASP A 313 23.37 5.54 -7.24
C ASP A 313 22.48 6.69 -6.76
N LYS A 314 21.27 6.38 -6.29
CA LYS A 314 20.25 7.41 -6.00
C LYS A 314 19.91 7.52 -4.53
N VAL A 315 19.73 6.39 -3.83
CA VAL A 315 19.14 6.35 -2.49
C VAL A 315 20.20 6.43 -1.40
N LEU A 316 21.15 5.49 -1.39
CA LEU A 316 22.27 5.47 -0.43
C LEU A 316 23.44 6.34 -0.90
N GLN A 317 23.58 6.56 -2.21
CA GLN A 317 24.70 7.31 -2.81
C GLN A 317 26.08 6.71 -2.46
N CYS A 318 26.11 5.40 -2.21
CA CYS A 318 27.31 4.61 -1.98
C CYS A 318 27.09 3.15 -2.42
N LYS A 319 28.15 2.47 -2.85
CA LYS A 319 28.05 1.05 -3.22
C LYS A 319 27.97 0.16 -1.98
N PRO A 320 27.42 -1.07 -2.09
CA PRO A 320 27.39 -2.03 -0.99
C PRO A 320 28.76 -2.32 -0.38
N ASP A 321 29.81 -2.41 -1.20
CA ASP A 321 31.18 -2.71 -0.74
C ASP A 321 31.85 -1.52 -0.06
N ASP A 322 31.45 -0.29 -0.39
CA ASP A 322 32.03 0.93 0.17
C ASP A 322 31.50 1.20 1.59
N ASN A 323 30.24 0.85 1.86
CA ASN A 323 29.62 1.02 3.17
C ASN A 323 28.60 -0.11 3.46
N PRO A 324 29.08 -1.33 3.76
CA PRO A 324 28.20 -2.47 3.99
C PRO A 324 27.27 -2.27 5.19
N ASP A 325 27.71 -1.51 6.20
CA ASP A 325 26.93 -1.23 7.41
C ASP A 325 25.73 -0.33 7.12
N LEU A 326 25.86 0.69 6.24
CA LEU A 326 24.72 1.53 5.85
C LEU A 326 23.66 0.73 5.08
N TRP A 327 24.11 -0.15 4.18
CA TRP A 327 23.22 -1.06 3.44
C TRP A 327 22.52 -2.05 4.37
N ASP A 328 23.23 -2.54 5.38
CA ASP A 328 22.69 -3.44 6.38
C ASP A 328 21.65 -2.72 7.25
N THR A 329 22.06 -1.61 7.85
CA THR A 329 21.22 -0.81 8.74
C THR A 329 20.05 -0.16 8.02
N GLY A 330 20.13 0.09 6.72
CA GLY A 330 18.99 0.55 5.91
C GLY A 330 17.93 -0.53 5.64
N SER A 331 18.22 -1.81 5.91
CA SER A 331 17.32 -2.93 5.63
C SER A 331 16.44 -3.27 6.85
N PRO A 332 15.09 -3.19 6.76
CA PRO A 332 14.20 -3.61 7.84
C PRO A 332 14.48 -5.03 8.35
N LEU A 333 14.88 -5.95 7.46
CA LEU A 333 15.23 -7.32 7.81
C LEU A 333 16.34 -7.42 8.88
N SER A 334 17.28 -6.47 8.92
CA SER A 334 18.37 -6.42 9.91
C SER A 334 17.91 -6.00 11.31
N HIS A 335 16.69 -5.46 11.45
CA HIS A 335 16.17 -4.91 12.71
C HIS A 335 15.03 -5.75 13.29
N VAL A 336 14.78 -6.92 12.72
CA VAL A 336 13.81 -7.87 13.26
C VAL A 336 14.16 -8.17 14.72
N ARG A 337 13.18 -7.98 15.62
CA ARG A 337 13.36 -8.05 17.07
C ARG A 337 12.14 -8.64 17.78
N ALA A 338 12.36 -9.23 18.95
CA ALA A 338 11.32 -9.96 19.68
C ALA A 338 10.19 -9.08 20.20
N ASP A 339 10.49 -7.83 20.52
CA ASP A 339 9.54 -6.81 21.01
C ASP A 339 9.03 -5.88 19.90
N ALA A 340 9.14 -6.30 18.63
CA ALA A 340 8.51 -5.60 17.52
C ALA A 340 6.99 -5.44 17.77
N PRO A 341 6.38 -4.31 17.36
CA PRO A 341 4.94 -4.11 17.53
C PRO A 341 4.16 -5.11 16.67
N PRO A 342 2.87 -5.35 16.98
CA PRO A 342 1.98 -6.09 16.09
C PRO A 342 2.11 -5.56 14.66
N THR A 343 2.35 -6.47 13.71
CA THR A 343 2.62 -6.12 12.32
C THR A 343 1.67 -6.86 11.37
N PHE A 344 1.12 -6.18 10.37
CA PHE A 344 0.36 -6.80 9.29
C PHE A 344 0.98 -6.49 7.92
N VAL A 345 1.64 -7.49 7.36
CA VAL A 345 2.27 -7.40 6.02
C VAL A 345 1.28 -7.85 4.95
N ILE A 346 1.17 -7.08 3.87
CA ILE A 346 0.30 -7.42 2.73
C ILE A 346 1.08 -7.29 1.42
N GLN A 347 1.02 -8.32 0.59
CA GLN A 347 1.81 -8.42 -0.64
C GLN A 347 0.99 -8.99 -1.79
N GLY A 348 1.14 -8.42 -2.99
CA GLY A 348 0.57 -9.01 -4.20
C GLY A 348 1.45 -10.11 -4.79
N THR A 349 0.86 -11.23 -5.21
CA THR A 349 1.66 -12.35 -5.77
C THR A 349 2.24 -12.06 -7.14
N HIS A 350 1.68 -11.08 -7.87
CA HIS A 350 2.11 -10.69 -9.21
C HIS A 350 2.95 -9.40 -9.23
N ASP A 351 3.28 -8.87 -8.05
CA ASP A 351 4.08 -7.66 -7.92
C ASP A 351 5.40 -7.77 -8.72
N SER A 352 5.47 -6.95 -9.77
CA SER A 352 6.56 -6.91 -10.73
C SER A 352 7.70 -5.98 -10.31
N LEU A 353 7.51 -5.19 -9.23
CA LEU A 353 8.49 -4.24 -8.70
C LEU A 353 9.13 -4.74 -7.41
N VAL A 354 8.37 -5.42 -6.55
CA VAL A 354 8.82 -6.01 -5.29
C VAL A 354 8.28 -7.42 -5.19
N TRP A 355 9.14 -8.41 -5.40
CA TRP A 355 8.69 -9.79 -5.52
C TRP A 355 8.17 -10.33 -4.18
N VAL A 356 7.13 -11.15 -4.26
CA VAL A 356 6.42 -11.66 -3.08
C VAL A 356 7.33 -12.42 -2.10
N GLU A 357 8.37 -13.07 -2.63
CA GLU A 357 9.37 -13.78 -1.84
C GLU A 357 10.13 -12.86 -0.87
N GLU A 358 10.28 -11.57 -1.18
CA GLU A 358 10.94 -10.61 -0.29
C GLU A 358 10.11 -10.38 0.98
N ALA A 359 8.78 -10.30 0.84
CA ALA A 359 7.87 -10.24 1.98
C ALA A 359 7.85 -11.54 2.78
N ARG A 360 7.90 -12.71 2.11
CA ARG A 360 7.96 -14.02 2.79
C ARG A 360 9.17 -14.11 3.70
N VAL A 361 10.37 -13.80 3.19
CA VAL A 361 11.60 -13.82 3.99
C VAL A 361 11.51 -12.89 5.21
N PHE A 362 11.00 -11.68 5.02
CA PHE A 362 10.84 -10.72 6.12
C PHE A 362 9.82 -11.19 7.17
N VAL A 363 8.66 -11.69 6.73
CA VAL A 363 7.62 -12.19 7.61
C VAL A 363 8.09 -13.43 8.37
N ASP A 364 8.74 -14.37 7.70
CA ASP A 364 9.27 -15.58 8.33
C ASP A 364 10.28 -15.23 9.41
N ALA A 365 11.21 -14.30 9.13
CA ALA A 365 12.15 -13.79 10.12
C ALA A 365 11.43 -13.15 11.31
N LEU A 366 10.44 -12.28 11.06
CA LEU A 366 9.71 -11.58 12.12
C LEU A 366 8.84 -12.52 12.96
N GLN A 367 8.13 -13.45 12.34
CA GLN A 367 7.31 -14.47 13.00
C GLN A 367 8.14 -15.43 13.85
N SER A 368 9.40 -15.68 13.47
CA SER A 368 10.26 -16.62 14.20
C SER A 368 10.69 -16.11 15.58
N ILE A 369 10.68 -14.80 15.82
CA ILE A 369 11.16 -14.22 17.08
C ILE A 369 10.19 -13.23 17.75
N SER A 370 9.24 -12.64 17.03
CA SER A 370 8.34 -11.64 17.60
C SER A 370 7.40 -12.25 18.63
N THR A 371 7.26 -11.55 19.75
CA THR A 371 6.29 -11.86 20.81
C THR A 371 4.92 -11.22 20.54
N SER A 372 4.86 -10.28 19.59
CA SER A 372 3.61 -9.69 19.10
C SER A 372 3.10 -10.44 17.87
N PRO A 373 1.78 -10.41 17.58
CA PRO A 373 1.26 -11.01 16.36
C PRO A 373 1.82 -10.40 15.08
N VAL A 374 2.15 -11.27 14.13
CA VAL A 374 2.56 -10.89 12.78
C VAL A 374 1.59 -11.54 11.79
N ALA A 375 0.65 -10.74 11.29
CA ALA A 375 -0.26 -11.15 10.23
C ALA A 375 0.41 -11.01 8.85
N TYR A 376 0.13 -11.95 7.95
CA TYR A 376 0.63 -11.90 6.59
C TYR A 376 -0.40 -12.42 5.59
N ALA A 377 -0.74 -11.56 4.62
CA ALA A 377 -1.65 -11.89 3.53
C ALA A 377 -0.96 -11.70 2.17
N GLU A 378 -1.04 -12.74 1.36
CA GLU A 378 -0.72 -12.68 -0.07
C GLU A 378 -2.01 -12.57 -0.88
N LEU A 379 -2.05 -11.64 -1.82
CA LEU A 379 -3.21 -11.40 -2.68
C LEU A 379 -2.93 -11.94 -4.09
N PRO A 380 -3.57 -13.04 -4.51
CA PRO A 380 -3.37 -13.61 -5.84
C PRO A 380 -3.67 -12.61 -6.95
N GLY A 381 -2.75 -12.51 -7.91
CA GLY A 381 -2.89 -11.64 -9.09
C GLY A 381 -2.71 -10.14 -8.81
N ALA A 382 -2.51 -9.73 -7.55
CA ALA A 382 -2.30 -8.33 -7.24
C ALA A 382 -0.92 -7.86 -7.69
N GLN A 383 -0.91 -6.72 -8.38
CA GLN A 383 0.29 -6.00 -8.77
C GLN A 383 0.76 -5.07 -7.66
N HIS A 384 1.93 -4.48 -7.87
CA HIS A 384 2.39 -3.36 -7.04
C HIS A 384 1.32 -2.25 -7.02
N ALA A 385 1.25 -1.48 -5.93
CA ALA A 385 0.36 -0.32 -5.83
C ALA A 385 -1.16 -0.62 -5.97
N PHE A 386 -1.60 -1.88 -5.80
CA PHE A 386 -3.00 -2.27 -5.97
C PHE A 386 -3.98 -1.42 -5.13
N GLU A 387 -3.56 -0.94 -3.95
CA GLU A 387 -4.42 -0.23 -3.00
C GLU A 387 -4.65 1.27 -3.29
N VAL A 388 -3.89 1.86 -4.22
CA VAL A 388 -3.84 3.34 -4.39
C VAL A 388 -5.20 3.96 -4.76
N PHE A 389 -6.11 3.20 -5.37
CA PHE A 389 -7.46 3.64 -5.68
C PHE A 389 -8.50 2.55 -5.36
N HIS A 390 -9.78 2.92 -5.30
CA HIS A 390 -10.84 1.96 -5.00
C HIS A 390 -10.93 0.89 -6.09
N SER A 391 -10.78 -0.36 -5.67
CA SER A 391 -11.04 -1.57 -6.42
C SER A 391 -11.68 -2.58 -5.47
N VAL A 392 -12.20 -3.68 -6.00
CA VAL A 392 -12.73 -4.79 -5.19
C VAL A 392 -11.67 -5.27 -4.18
N ARG A 393 -10.44 -5.47 -4.66
CA ARG A 393 -9.32 -5.95 -3.85
C ARG A 393 -8.92 -4.90 -2.81
N THR A 394 -8.78 -3.63 -3.22
CA THR A 394 -8.46 -2.52 -2.31
C THR A 394 -9.43 -2.42 -1.16
N ASP A 395 -10.74 -2.43 -1.43
CA ASP A 395 -11.74 -2.21 -0.39
C ASP A 395 -11.76 -3.36 0.63
N HIS A 396 -11.55 -4.61 0.18
CA HIS A 396 -11.36 -5.73 1.09
C HIS A 396 -10.07 -5.62 1.91
N THR A 397 -8.96 -5.21 1.28
CA THR A 397 -7.69 -4.96 1.99
C THR A 397 -7.85 -3.87 3.04
N VAL A 398 -8.51 -2.76 2.71
CA VAL A 398 -8.79 -1.66 3.64
C VAL A 398 -9.64 -2.14 4.83
N ASN A 399 -10.68 -2.95 4.59
CA ASN A 399 -11.47 -3.56 5.67
C ASN A 399 -10.58 -4.41 6.59
N ALA A 400 -9.72 -5.26 6.03
CA ALA A 400 -8.82 -6.13 6.80
C ALA A 400 -7.78 -5.34 7.62
N ILE A 401 -7.21 -4.27 7.06
CA ILE A 401 -6.33 -3.36 7.79
C ILE A 401 -7.09 -2.71 8.96
N GLY A 402 -8.33 -2.26 8.72
CA GLY A 402 -9.20 -1.74 9.77
C GLY A 402 -9.41 -2.76 10.89
N HIS A 403 -9.71 -4.02 10.57
CA HIS A 403 -9.93 -5.07 11.57
C HIS A 403 -8.66 -5.30 12.43
N PHE A 404 -7.49 -5.36 11.79
CA PHE A 404 -6.21 -5.49 12.47
C PHE A 404 -5.93 -4.29 13.41
N LEU A 405 -6.15 -3.07 12.93
CA LEU A 405 -5.90 -1.85 13.69
C LEU A 405 -6.88 -1.66 14.86
N GLU A 406 -8.17 -2.00 14.68
CA GLU A 406 -9.15 -2.03 15.77
C GLU A 406 -8.74 -3.02 16.86
N TRP A 407 -8.28 -4.21 16.47
CA TRP A 407 -7.84 -5.22 17.41
C TRP A 407 -6.58 -4.79 18.16
N THR A 408 -5.58 -4.22 17.48
CA THR A 408 -4.35 -3.77 18.14
C THR A 408 -4.62 -2.63 19.12
N HIS A 409 -5.47 -1.68 18.76
CA HIS A 409 -5.90 -0.60 19.65
C HIS A 409 -6.69 -1.14 20.85
N ALA A 410 -7.63 -2.06 20.63
CA ALA A 410 -8.38 -2.71 21.72
C ALA A 410 -7.46 -3.44 22.71
N ARG A 411 -6.41 -4.12 22.22
CA ARG A 411 -5.43 -4.78 23.10
C ARG A 411 -4.54 -3.80 23.83
N TRP A 412 -4.18 -2.68 23.20
CA TRP A 412 -3.40 -1.63 23.85
C TRP A 412 -4.17 -1.00 25.01
N LEU A 413 -5.47 -0.70 24.84
CA LEU A 413 -6.33 -0.15 25.92
C LEU A 413 -6.49 -1.07 27.13
N ARG A 414 -6.20 -2.37 27.00
CA ARG A 414 -6.28 -3.36 28.09
C ARG A 414 -4.96 -3.53 28.87
N ARG A 415 -3.86 -2.94 28.38
CA ARG A 415 -2.56 -2.96 29.06
C ARG A 415 -2.51 -1.82 30.07
#